data_AF-A0A2V8P3V3-F1
#
_entry.id   AF-A0A2V8P3V3-F1
#
_cell.length_a   1.000
_cell.length_b   1.000
_cell.length_c   1.000
_cell.angle_alpha   90.00
_cell.angle_beta   90.00
_cell.angle_gamma   90.00
#
_symmetry.space_group_name_H-M   'P 1'
#
loop_
_entity.id
_entity.type
_entity.pdbx_description
1 polymer ?
#
loop_
_entity_poly.entity_id
_entity_poly.type
_entity_poly.pdbx_seq_one_letter_code
_entity_poly.pdbx_strand_id
1 'polypeptide(L)'
;MKAPSNRGAAKLNEDQRVLHVLNRLGFGARPGDVERVKAIGVDKYIEQQLSPEKIDDSATEARLQNLETLRMTTAELYGKYPEPGQLLRQLQQRGALPADLAAARDNRVKGGANAAPNPNQPKTEGVSGEMQGPDAAKGNQAAKNPAANDANPMNNAEYRKAMMEYFKENNLRPPQFLTGELQMSRILRAVYSERQLQEVMVDFWTNHFNVFAGKGADRWLLISYDRDTIRPNTLGKFYNLLLADAKSPAMLFYLDNFQSVSPNAQLPPLLPNAAQNPLRALRMSNNPQQQKQQQQRRGINENYARELMELHTLGVDGGYTQKDVQEVARCFT
;
A
#
# COMPACT_ATOMS: atom_id res chain seq x y z
N MET A 1 2.64 -34.94 -41.59
CA MET A 1 3.21 -33.64 -41.13
C MET A 1 4.46 -33.94 -40.32
N LYS A 2 5.66 -33.56 -40.81
CA LYS A 2 6.91 -33.71 -40.05
C LYS A 2 6.94 -32.65 -38.94
N ALA A 3 7.15 -33.08 -37.70
CA ALA A 3 7.38 -32.19 -36.58
C ALA A 3 8.60 -31.29 -36.85
N PRO A 4 8.57 -30.00 -36.51
CA PRO A 4 9.72 -29.14 -36.67
C PRO A 4 10.86 -29.65 -35.77
N SER A 5 12.02 -29.84 -36.41
CA SER A 5 13.27 -30.22 -35.76
C SER A 5 13.62 -29.25 -34.64
N ASN A 6 13.87 -29.81 -33.45
CA ASN A 6 14.34 -29.10 -32.26
C ASN A 6 15.67 -28.40 -32.58
N ARG A 7 15.63 -27.10 -32.92
CA ARG A 7 16.84 -26.28 -33.05
C ARG A 7 17.43 -26.14 -31.65
N GLY A 8 18.50 -26.88 -31.35
CA GLY A 8 19.28 -26.66 -30.15
C GLY A 8 19.63 -25.18 -30.06
N ALA A 9 19.25 -24.53 -28.95
CA ALA A 9 19.50 -23.11 -28.76
C ALA A 9 21.02 -22.85 -28.91
N ALA A 10 21.38 -21.92 -29.82
CA ALA A 10 22.77 -21.58 -30.05
C ALA A 10 23.39 -21.04 -28.73
N LYS A 11 24.58 -21.53 -28.39
CA LYS A 11 25.28 -21.11 -27.17
C LYS A 11 25.62 -19.62 -27.29
N LEU A 12 25.17 -18.82 -26.32
CA LEU A 12 25.41 -17.37 -26.30
C LEU A 12 26.92 -17.07 -26.26
N ASN A 13 27.35 -16.07 -27.03
CA ASN A 13 28.70 -15.52 -26.90
C ASN A 13 28.85 -14.74 -25.58
N GLU A 14 30.08 -14.34 -25.24
CA GLU A 14 30.36 -13.67 -23.96
C GLU A 14 29.55 -12.39 -23.75
N ASP A 15 29.52 -11.51 -24.75
CA ASP A 15 28.77 -10.25 -24.72
C ASP A 15 27.26 -10.49 -24.53
N GLN A 16 26.72 -11.49 -25.23
CA GLN A 16 25.34 -11.91 -25.10
C GLN A 16 25.05 -12.47 -23.70
N ARG A 17 25.97 -13.22 -23.10
CA ARG A 17 25.82 -13.71 -21.72
C ARG A 17 25.82 -12.57 -20.72
N VAL A 18 26.73 -11.61 -20.86
CA VAL A 18 26.82 -10.42 -20.00
C VAL A 18 25.53 -9.61 -20.06
N LEU A 19 25.08 -9.27 -21.27
CA LEU A 19 23.83 -8.53 -21.47
C LEU A 19 22.61 -9.32 -20.95
N HIS A 20 22.58 -10.63 -21.17
CA HIS A 20 21.51 -11.47 -20.66
C HIS A 20 21.42 -11.42 -19.13
N VAL A 21 22.55 -11.53 -18.44
CA VAL A 21 22.59 -11.48 -16.97
C VAL A 21 22.22 -10.11 -16.43
N LEU A 22 22.70 -9.02 -17.04
CA LEU A 22 22.32 -7.65 -16.65
C LEU A 22 20.81 -7.39 -16.83
N ASN A 23 20.20 -7.96 -17.87
CA ASN A 23 18.75 -7.84 -18.12
C ASN A 23 17.89 -8.76 -17.26
N ARG A 24 18.45 -9.88 -16.75
CA ARG A 24 17.69 -10.86 -15.96
C ARG A 24 17.85 -10.68 -14.45
N LEU A 25 18.99 -10.16 -14.01
CA LEU A 25 19.30 -9.91 -12.60
C LEU A 25 19.31 -8.42 -12.25
N GLY A 26 18.78 -7.56 -13.12
CA GLY A 26 18.74 -6.12 -12.93
C GLY A 26 17.76 -5.46 -13.88
N PHE A 27 17.74 -4.13 -13.89
CA PHE A 27 16.89 -3.34 -14.77
C PHE A 27 17.50 -3.13 -16.17
N GLY A 28 18.52 -3.90 -16.51
CA GLY A 28 19.31 -3.80 -17.73
C GLY A 28 20.67 -3.13 -17.54
N ALA A 29 21.45 -3.09 -18.61
CA ALA A 29 22.81 -2.55 -18.58
C ALA A 29 22.83 -1.02 -18.50
N ARG A 30 23.55 -0.47 -17.53
CA ARG A 30 23.89 0.97 -17.44
C ARG A 30 25.25 1.23 -18.11
N PRO A 31 25.59 2.49 -18.42
CA PRO A 31 26.91 2.82 -18.96
C PRO A 31 28.05 2.27 -18.08
N GLY A 32 28.94 1.45 -18.68
CA GLY A 32 30.06 0.82 -17.98
C GLY A 32 29.76 -0.54 -17.34
N ASP A 33 28.50 -0.97 -17.24
CA ASP A 33 28.16 -2.27 -16.62
C ASP A 33 28.68 -3.45 -17.43
N VAL A 34 28.62 -3.39 -18.76
CA VAL A 34 29.08 -4.48 -19.63
C VAL A 34 30.58 -4.71 -19.45
N GLU A 35 31.36 -3.63 -19.49
CA GLU A 35 32.81 -3.66 -19.29
C GLU A 35 33.17 -4.17 -17.90
N ARG A 36 32.45 -3.71 -16.87
CA ARG A 36 32.64 -4.15 -15.49
C ARG A 36 32.36 -5.64 -15.32
N VAL A 37 31.23 -6.14 -15.84
CA VAL A 37 30.86 -7.56 -15.73
C VAL A 37 31.81 -8.44 -16.53
N LYS A 38 32.28 -8.00 -17.70
CA LYS A 38 33.35 -8.68 -18.44
C LYS A 38 34.65 -8.78 -17.63
N ALA A 39 35.04 -7.69 -16.96
CA ALA A 39 36.27 -7.65 -16.17
C ALA A 39 36.24 -8.59 -14.96
N ILE A 40 35.12 -8.69 -14.25
CA ILE A 40 35.00 -9.57 -13.07
C ILE A 40 34.57 -11.00 -13.43
N GLY A 41 33.92 -11.18 -14.58
CA GLY A 41 33.31 -12.42 -15.03
C GLY A 41 31.86 -12.58 -14.55
N VAL A 42 31.02 -13.17 -15.39
CA VAL A 42 29.58 -13.37 -15.14
C VAL A 42 29.31 -14.11 -13.84
N ASP A 43 30.07 -15.17 -13.53
CA ASP A 43 29.79 -16.00 -12.36
C ASP A 43 30.04 -15.22 -11.05
N LYS A 44 31.12 -14.44 -10.99
CA LYS A 44 31.39 -13.55 -9.85
C LYS A 44 30.35 -12.44 -9.71
N TYR A 45 29.86 -11.89 -10.83
CA TYR A 45 28.77 -10.91 -10.78
C TYR A 45 27.51 -11.52 -10.16
N ILE A 46 27.14 -12.73 -10.56
CA ILE A 46 25.97 -13.44 -9.99
C ILE A 46 26.17 -13.67 -8.49
N GLU A 47 27.34 -14.16 -8.07
CA GLU A 47 27.67 -14.37 -6.66
C GLU A 47 27.57 -13.08 -5.83
N GLN A 48 28.03 -11.94 -6.37
CA GLN A 48 27.87 -10.63 -5.74
C GLN A 48 26.38 -10.29 -5.57
N GLN A 49 25.59 -10.41 -6.62
CA GLN A 49 24.15 -10.07 -6.60
C GLN A 49 23.34 -10.95 -5.63
N LEU A 50 23.78 -12.19 -5.40
CA LEU A 50 23.19 -13.10 -4.41
C LEU A 50 23.61 -12.79 -2.96
N SER A 51 24.60 -11.91 -2.75
CA SER A 51 25.07 -11.45 -1.44
C SER A 51 25.04 -9.92 -1.35
N PRO A 52 23.85 -9.27 -1.45
CA PRO A 52 23.75 -7.81 -1.56
C PRO A 52 24.35 -7.07 -0.35
N GLU A 53 24.41 -7.70 0.83
CA GLU A 53 25.05 -7.16 2.02
C GLU A 53 26.57 -6.93 1.85
N LYS A 54 27.19 -7.59 0.88
CA LYS A 54 28.62 -7.44 0.54
C LYS A 54 28.86 -6.38 -0.54
N ILE A 55 27.80 -5.85 -1.15
CA ILE A 55 27.89 -4.80 -2.16
C ILE A 55 27.80 -3.44 -1.46
N ASP A 56 28.81 -2.60 -1.66
CA ASP A 56 28.74 -1.19 -1.25
C ASP A 56 27.66 -0.46 -2.05
N ASP A 57 26.71 0.13 -1.33
CA ASP A 57 25.61 0.89 -1.91
C ASP A 57 25.51 2.30 -1.31
N SER A 58 26.62 2.79 -0.73
CA SER A 58 26.71 4.10 -0.09
C SER A 58 26.32 5.26 -1.02
N ALA A 59 26.65 5.17 -2.31
CA ALA A 59 26.28 6.16 -3.32
C ALA A 59 24.76 6.26 -3.52
N THR A 60 24.05 5.14 -3.43
CA THR A 60 22.59 5.10 -3.50
C THR A 60 21.99 5.64 -2.21
N GLU A 61 22.51 5.20 -1.06
CA GLU A 61 22.07 5.68 0.25
C GLU A 61 22.22 7.20 0.39
N ALA A 62 23.31 7.78 -0.11
CA ALA A 62 23.52 9.23 -0.17
C ALA A 62 22.39 9.96 -0.93
N ARG A 63 21.92 9.40 -2.05
CA ARG A 63 20.82 9.99 -2.85
C ARG A 63 19.48 9.91 -2.14
N LEU A 64 19.31 8.89 -1.30
CA LEU A 64 18.08 8.63 -0.56
C LEU A 64 18.03 9.39 0.77
N GLN A 65 19.10 10.06 1.18
CA GLN A 65 19.14 10.82 2.44
C GLN A 65 18.02 11.88 2.50
N ASN A 66 17.68 12.49 1.37
CA ASN A 66 16.65 13.52 1.29
C ASN A 66 15.21 12.98 1.24
N LEU A 67 15.02 11.66 1.17
CA LEU A 67 13.71 11.02 1.28
C LEU A 67 13.45 10.67 2.75
N GLU A 68 13.09 11.69 3.52
CA GLU A 68 12.96 11.58 4.98
C GLU A 68 11.91 10.54 5.39
N THR A 69 10.83 10.38 4.62
CA THR A 69 9.73 9.48 4.97
C THR A 69 10.21 8.05 5.16
N LEU A 70 11.19 7.60 4.37
CA LEU A 70 11.75 6.24 4.41
C LEU A 70 12.33 5.88 5.78
N ARG A 71 12.75 6.86 6.58
CA ARG A 71 13.38 6.67 7.88
C ARG A 71 12.43 6.90 9.05
N MET A 72 11.22 7.38 8.79
CA MET A 72 10.23 7.63 9.83
C MET A 72 9.56 6.34 10.28
N THR A 73 9.16 6.31 11.54
CA THR A 73 8.21 5.36 12.07
C THR A 73 6.81 5.65 11.54
N THR A 74 5.93 4.65 11.56
CA THR A 74 4.53 4.83 11.20
C THR A 74 3.87 5.96 12.00
N ALA A 75 4.18 6.07 13.30
CA ALA A 75 3.63 7.12 14.17
C ALA A 75 4.06 8.54 13.73
N GLU A 76 5.33 8.72 13.39
CA GLU A 76 5.84 9.98 12.85
C GLU A 76 5.19 10.34 11.50
N LEU A 77 4.99 9.34 10.63
CA LEU A 77 4.28 9.55 9.36
C LEU A 77 2.85 10.03 9.59
N TYR A 78 2.12 9.44 10.54
CA TYR A 78 0.76 9.91 10.89
C TYR A 78 0.76 11.33 11.44
N GLY A 79 1.77 11.68 12.25
CA GLY A 79 1.90 13.01 12.84
C GLY A 79 2.22 14.10 11.81
N LYS A 80 3.20 13.84 10.93
CA LYS A 80 3.68 14.81 9.93
C LYS A 80 2.87 14.84 8.64
N TYR A 81 2.18 13.75 8.33
CA TYR A 81 1.41 13.61 7.08
C TYR A 81 -0.07 13.31 7.32
N PRO A 82 -0.81 14.16 8.05
CA PRO A 82 -2.20 13.87 8.40
C PRO A 82 -3.16 14.01 7.22
N GLU A 83 -4.23 13.22 7.21
CA GLU A 83 -5.36 13.46 6.30
C GLU A 83 -6.05 14.78 6.64
N PRO A 84 -6.23 15.71 5.67
CA PRO A 84 -6.86 17.01 5.89
C PRO A 84 -8.19 16.93 6.66
N GLY A 85 -9.07 16.01 6.25
CA GLY A 85 -10.37 15.83 6.88
C GLY A 85 -10.30 15.27 8.31
N GLN A 86 -9.32 14.43 8.61
CA GLN A 86 -9.12 13.90 9.97
C GLN A 86 -8.53 14.97 10.89
N LEU A 87 -7.53 15.70 10.41
CA LEU A 87 -6.90 16.81 11.12
C LEU A 87 -7.93 17.84 11.58
N LEU A 88 -8.81 18.27 10.66
CA LEU A 88 -9.86 19.24 10.99
C LEU A 88 -10.79 18.75 12.10
N ARG A 89 -11.20 17.48 12.06
CA ARG A 89 -12.03 16.90 13.12
C ARG A 89 -11.31 16.88 14.46
N GLN A 90 -10.01 16.54 14.47
CA GLN A 90 -9.21 16.56 15.69
C GLN A 90 -9.06 17.98 16.26
N LEU A 91 -8.79 18.97 15.41
CA LEU A 91 -8.68 20.37 15.82
C LEU A 91 -10.01 20.89 16.38
N GLN A 92 -11.13 20.56 15.73
CA GLN A 92 -12.46 20.93 16.21
C GLN A 92 -12.77 20.28 17.57
N GLN A 93 -12.50 18.99 17.73
CA GLN A 93 -12.73 18.27 19.00
C GLN A 93 -11.88 18.83 20.14
N ARG A 94 -10.71 19.39 19.83
CA ARG A 94 -9.81 20.03 20.80
C ARG A 94 -10.10 21.52 21.02
N GLY A 95 -11.07 22.11 20.32
CA GLY A 95 -11.35 23.55 20.36
C GLY A 95 -10.22 24.41 19.79
N ALA A 96 -9.32 23.82 18.98
CA ALA A 96 -8.12 24.45 18.44
C ALA A 96 -8.23 24.70 16.94
N LEU A 97 -9.44 24.72 16.37
CA LEU A 97 -9.66 24.98 14.94
C LEU A 97 -9.45 26.48 14.66
N PRO A 98 -8.47 26.86 13.83
CA PRO A 98 -8.23 28.25 13.46
C PRO A 98 -9.46 28.91 12.81
N ALA A 99 -9.65 30.21 13.03
CA ALA A 99 -10.85 30.94 12.62
C ALA A 99 -11.01 31.02 11.10
N ASP A 100 -9.91 31.17 10.37
CA ASP A 100 -9.82 31.11 8.91
C ASP A 100 -10.23 29.73 8.37
N LEU A 101 -9.75 28.63 8.98
CA LEU A 101 -10.16 27.27 8.63
C LEU A 101 -11.62 26.98 9.00
N ALA A 102 -12.09 27.50 10.14
CA ALA A 102 -13.48 27.40 10.55
C ALA A 102 -14.42 28.15 9.59
N ALA A 103 -14.05 29.36 9.18
CA ALA A 103 -14.82 30.17 8.22
C ALA A 103 -14.86 29.52 6.82
N ALA A 104 -13.71 29.03 6.33
CA ALA A 104 -13.63 28.29 5.08
C ALA A 104 -14.47 26.99 5.13
N ARG A 105 -14.56 26.36 6.31
CA ARG A 105 -15.45 25.22 6.55
C ARG A 105 -16.91 25.63 6.59
N ASP A 106 -17.31 26.70 7.25
CA ASP A 106 -18.74 27.03 7.45
C ASP A 106 -19.41 27.60 6.18
N ASN A 107 -18.63 28.11 5.23
CA ASN A 107 -19.09 28.35 3.85
C ASN A 107 -19.59 27.05 3.14
N ARG A 108 -19.35 25.85 3.71
CA ARG A 108 -19.99 24.55 3.38
C ARG A 108 -21.48 24.48 3.72
N VAL A 109 -21.91 25.05 4.86
CA VAL A 109 -23.25 24.82 5.43
C VAL A 109 -24.28 25.73 4.79
N LYS A 110 -23.88 26.93 4.35
CA LYS A 110 -24.74 27.87 3.63
C LYS A 110 -24.89 27.55 2.13
N GLY A 111 -24.03 26.69 1.58
CA GLY A 111 -23.95 26.36 0.15
C GLY A 111 -24.56 25.02 -0.30
N GLY A 112 -25.37 24.36 0.55
CA GLY A 112 -26.17 23.19 0.16
C GLY A 112 -25.76 21.88 0.82
N ALA A 113 -26.52 21.46 1.84
CA ALA A 113 -26.82 20.06 2.23
C ALA A 113 -27.38 20.03 3.66
N ASN A 114 -28.54 20.64 3.87
CA ASN A 114 -29.46 20.25 4.94
C ASN A 114 -30.83 20.00 4.30
N ALA A 115 -30.92 18.95 3.49
CA ALA A 115 -32.19 18.30 3.18
C ALA A 115 -32.12 16.89 3.76
N ALA A 116 -33.07 16.56 4.64
CA ALA A 116 -33.21 15.23 5.23
C ALA A 116 -33.29 14.14 4.14
N PRO A 117 -32.94 12.88 4.45
CA PRO A 117 -33.03 11.81 3.46
C PRO A 117 -34.49 11.60 3.03
N ASN A 118 -34.73 11.56 1.72
CA ASN A 118 -36.02 11.19 1.14
C ASN A 118 -36.31 9.70 1.43
N PRO A 119 -37.45 9.33 2.05
CA PRO A 119 -37.75 7.94 2.44
C PRO A 119 -37.94 6.95 1.28
N ASN A 120 -38.05 7.41 0.03
CA ASN A 120 -38.40 6.57 -1.11
C ASN A 120 -37.28 6.46 -2.18
N GLN A 121 -36.08 6.00 -1.79
CA GLN A 121 -35.09 5.51 -2.77
C GLN A 121 -35.07 3.97 -2.80
N PRO A 122 -35.11 3.35 -3.99
CA PRO A 122 -35.01 1.90 -4.10
C PRO A 122 -33.61 1.42 -3.66
N LYS A 123 -33.59 0.37 -2.82
CA LYS A 123 -32.37 -0.28 -2.35
C LYS A 123 -31.73 -1.03 -3.52
N THR A 124 -30.53 -0.63 -3.93
CA THR A 124 -29.67 -1.50 -4.75
C THR A 124 -28.93 -2.48 -3.85
N GLU A 125 -29.15 -3.76 -4.10
CA GLU A 125 -28.52 -4.88 -3.41
C GLU A 125 -27.00 -4.87 -3.66
N GLY A 126 -26.25 -5.16 -2.60
CA GLY A 126 -24.80 -5.19 -2.63
C GLY A 126 -24.30 -6.41 -3.39
N VAL A 127 -23.55 -6.17 -4.46
CA VAL A 127 -22.78 -7.22 -5.14
C VAL A 127 -21.53 -7.50 -4.29
N SER A 128 -21.45 -8.74 -3.80
CA SER A 128 -20.29 -9.35 -3.17
C SER A 128 -19.09 -9.36 -4.10
N GLY A 129 -17.90 -9.14 -3.53
CA GLY A 129 -16.65 -8.98 -4.27
C GLY A 129 -16.25 -10.19 -5.11
N GLU A 130 -15.94 -9.91 -6.36
CA GLU A 130 -15.05 -10.68 -7.22
C GLU A 130 -13.93 -9.73 -7.66
N MET A 131 -12.68 -10.14 -7.44
CA MET A 131 -11.51 -9.38 -7.86
C MET A 131 -11.24 -9.72 -9.34
N GLN A 132 -11.65 -8.84 -10.26
CA GLN A 132 -11.16 -8.90 -11.64
C GLN A 132 -9.72 -8.36 -11.68
N GLY A 133 -8.83 -9.11 -12.34
CA GLY A 133 -7.43 -8.80 -12.55
C GLY A 133 -7.17 -7.51 -13.36
N PRO A 134 -5.91 -7.21 -13.70
CA PRO A 134 -5.48 -5.89 -14.12
C PRO A 134 -5.75 -5.65 -15.61
N ASP A 135 -7.03 -5.60 -15.98
CA ASP A 135 -7.50 -4.97 -17.21
C ASP A 135 -8.63 -4.01 -16.86
N ALA A 136 -8.24 -2.90 -16.23
CA ALA A 136 -9.12 -1.77 -15.97
C ALA A 136 -8.42 -0.45 -16.34
N ALA A 137 -7.98 -0.34 -17.59
CA ALA A 137 -8.14 0.90 -18.33
C ALA A 137 -9.64 1.10 -18.64
N LYS A 138 -10.47 1.20 -17.59
CA LYS A 138 -11.81 1.78 -17.70
C LYS A 138 -11.72 3.13 -17.02
N GLY A 139 -11.63 4.14 -17.88
CA GLY A 139 -11.61 5.53 -17.50
C GLY A 139 -12.68 5.81 -16.45
N ASN A 140 -12.26 6.62 -15.50
CA ASN A 140 -13.10 7.25 -14.49
C ASN A 140 -14.32 7.88 -15.19
N GLN A 141 -15.41 7.12 -15.35
CA GLN A 141 -16.70 7.70 -15.69
C GLN A 141 -17.17 8.40 -14.44
N ALA A 142 -16.69 9.64 -14.29
CA ALA A 142 -17.38 10.66 -13.54
C ALA A 142 -18.85 10.57 -13.94
N ALA A 143 -19.68 10.07 -13.03
CA ALA A 143 -21.11 10.18 -13.16
C ALA A 143 -21.39 11.66 -13.43
N LYS A 144 -21.93 11.95 -14.62
CA LYS A 144 -22.41 13.29 -15.01
C LYS A 144 -23.55 13.65 -14.08
N ASN A 145 -23.21 14.17 -12.91
CA ASN A 145 -24.14 14.80 -11.99
C ASN A 145 -23.47 16.10 -11.51
N PRO A 146 -23.82 17.27 -12.09
CA PRO A 146 -23.17 18.54 -11.77
C PRO A 146 -23.19 18.87 -10.28
N ALA A 147 -24.23 18.43 -9.55
CA ALA A 147 -24.38 18.65 -8.12
C ALA A 147 -23.44 17.80 -7.23
N ALA A 148 -22.83 16.73 -7.75
CA ALA A 148 -21.92 15.87 -6.96
C ALA A 148 -20.48 16.38 -6.97
N ASN A 149 -20.08 17.12 -8.00
CA ASN A 149 -18.74 17.71 -8.10
C ASN A 149 -18.58 18.97 -7.24
N ASP A 150 -19.66 19.58 -6.76
CA ASP A 150 -19.60 20.74 -5.85
C ASP A 150 -19.44 20.34 -4.37
N ALA A 151 -19.44 19.05 -4.03
CA ALA A 151 -19.41 18.55 -2.65
C ALA A 151 -17.99 18.22 -2.11
N ASN A 152 -16.94 18.27 -2.94
CA ASN A 152 -15.57 18.00 -2.48
C ASN A 152 -14.99 19.29 -1.84
N PRO A 153 -14.64 19.30 -0.53
CA PRO A 153 -14.08 20.48 0.13
C PRO A 153 -12.80 20.99 -0.54
N MET A 154 -12.03 20.09 -1.17
CA MET A 154 -10.88 20.47 -1.99
C MET A 154 -11.24 21.29 -3.22
N ASN A 155 -12.51 21.47 -3.61
CA ASN A 155 -12.89 22.26 -4.78
C ASN A 155 -13.01 23.76 -4.45
N ASN A 156 -13.17 24.12 -3.18
CA ASN A 156 -13.13 25.50 -2.72
C ASN A 156 -11.67 26.02 -2.65
N ALA A 157 -11.36 27.08 -3.41
CA ALA A 157 -10.04 27.67 -3.47
C ALA A 157 -9.57 28.28 -2.14
N GLU A 158 -10.47 28.93 -1.39
CA GLU A 158 -10.16 29.52 -0.09
C GLU A 158 -9.83 28.43 0.94
N TYR A 159 -10.62 27.36 0.94
CA TYR A 159 -10.36 26.19 1.80
C TYR A 159 -9.01 25.53 1.49
N ARG A 160 -8.71 25.30 0.20
CA ARG A 160 -7.40 24.76 -0.20
C ARG A 160 -6.26 25.65 0.29
N LYS A 161 -6.41 26.98 0.14
CA LYS A 161 -5.40 27.95 0.54
C LYS A 161 -5.17 27.95 2.05
N ALA A 162 -6.23 28.07 2.85
CA ALA A 162 -6.14 28.06 4.31
C ALA A 162 -5.57 26.73 4.83
N MET A 163 -5.96 25.59 4.23
CA MET A 163 -5.36 24.29 4.59
C MET A 163 -3.88 24.22 4.23
N MET A 164 -3.46 24.73 3.07
CA MET A 164 -2.04 24.76 2.71
C MET A 164 -1.23 25.67 3.63
N GLU A 165 -1.76 26.83 4.02
CA GLU A 165 -1.14 27.74 4.97
C GLU A 165 -0.98 27.08 6.34
N TYR A 166 -2.03 26.46 6.86
CA TYR A 166 -1.97 25.70 8.11
C TYR A 166 -0.91 24.59 8.06
N PHE A 167 -0.85 23.82 6.96
CA PHE A 167 0.15 22.77 6.80
C PHE A 167 1.57 23.35 6.81
N LYS A 168 1.78 24.47 6.11
CA LYS A 168 3.08 25.15 6.07
C LYS A 168 3.50 25.66 7.45
N GLU A 169 2.61 26.33 8.17
CA GLU A 169 2.89 26.89 9.50
C GLU A 169 3.20 25.81 10.54
N ASN A 170 2.57 24.64 10.41
CA ASN A 170 2.74 23.52 11.33
C ASN A 170 3.77 22.48 10.85
N ASN A 171 4.50 22.76 9.77
CA ASN A 171 5.46 21.84 9.15
C ASN A 171 4.86 20.45 8.84
N LEU A 172 3.62 20.44 8.36
CA LEU A 172 2.88 19.26 7.93
C LEU A 172 2.91 19.16 6.40
N ARG A 173 2.76 17.94 5.89
CA ARG A 173 2.64 17.68 4.45
C ARG A 173 1.42 16.80 4.14
N PRO A 174 0.79 16.93 2.97
CA PRO A 174 -0.27 16.01 2.58
C PRO A 174 0.24 14.57 2.45
N PRO A 175 -0.56 13.56 2.78
CA PRO A 175 -0.12 12.16 2.76
C PRO A 175 0.18 11.61 1.37
N GLN A 176 -0.22 12.31 0.30
CA GLN A 176 0.18 12.00 -1.09
C GLN A 176 1.70 12.04 -1.28
N PHE A 177 2.44 12.80 -0.45
CA PHE A 177 3.89 12.83 -0.47
C PHE A 177 4.51 11.48 -0.10
N LEU A 178 3.85 10.67 0.73
CA LEU A 178 4.36 9.37 1.16
C LEU A 178 4.54 8.41 -0.01
N THR A 179 3.50 8.29 -0.84
CA THR A 179 3.54 7.46 -2.05
C THR A 179 4.52 8.00 -3.08
N GLY A 180 4.62 9.33 -3.21
CA GLY A 180 5.57 9.96 -4.12
C GLY A 180 7.04 9.69 -3.74
N GLU A 181 7.39 9.85 -2.46
CA GLU A 181 8.74 9.54 -1.99
C GLU A 181 9.06 8.04 -2.09
N LEU A 182 8.11 7.15 -1.79
CA LEU A 182 8.30 5.71 -1.97
C LEU A 182 8.56 5.36 -3.44
N GLN A 183 7.79 5.91 -4.38
CA GLN A 183 8.04 5.73 -5.82
C GLN A 183 9.40 6.28 -6.24
N MET A 184 9.76 7.48 -5.79
CA MET A 184 11.07 8.07 -6.07
C MET A 184 12.21 7.18 -5.56
N SER A 185 12.04 6.58 -4.38
CA SER A 185 13.03 5.66 -3.80
C SER A 185 13.28 4.43 -4.67
N ARG A 186 12.24 3.91 -5.34
CA ARG A 186 12.34 2.75 -6.24
C ARG A 186 13.11 3.12 -7.50
N ILE A 187 12.79 4.26 -8.11
CA ILE A 187 13.51 4.76 -9.30
C ILE A 187 14.98 5.03 -8.96
N LEU A 188 15.27 5.70 -7.85
CA LEU A 188 16.64 5.97 -7.43
C LEU A 188 17.44 4.68 -7.22
N ARG A 189 16.85 3.67 -6.61
CA ARG A 189 17.50 2.38 -6.43
C ARG A 189 17.69 1.61 -7.74
N ALA A 190 16.69 1.62 -8.62
CA ALA A 190 16.82 1.00 -9.94
C ALA A 190 17.98 1.60 -10.75
N VAL A 191 18.15 2.93 -10.69
CA VAL A 191 19.19 3.65 -11.44
C VAL A 191 20.57 3.51 -10.78
N TYR A 192 20.66 3.73 -9.46
CA TYR A 192 21.93 3.92 -8.79
C TYR A 192 22.40 2.72 -7.97
N SER A 193 21.51 1.82 -7.55
CA SER A 193 21.90 0.72 -6.68
C SER A 193 22.79 -0.27 -7.42
N GLU A 194 23.86 -0.68 -6.76
CA GLU A 194 24.68 -1.80 -7.23
C GLU A 194 24.08 -3.16 -6.85
N ARG A 195 23.03 -3.17 -6.02
CA ARG A 195 22.27 -4.36 -5.58
C ARG A 195 21.08 -4.64 -6.51
N GLN A 196 21.33 -4.64 -7.81
CA GLN A 196 20.31 -4.72 -8.86
C GLN A 196 19.35 -5.91 -8.69
N LEU A 197 19.85 -7.11 -8.35
CA LEU A 197 19.01 -8.28 -8.15
C LEU A 197 18.09 -8.10 -6.94
N GLN A 198 18.61 -7.52 -5.85
CA GLN A 198 17.79 -7.24 -4.68
C GLN A 198 16.61 -6.35 -5.05
N GLU A 199 16.85 -5.27 -5.79
CA GLU A 199 15.81 -4.31 -6.17
C GLU A 199 14.76 -4.89 -7.13
N VAL A 200 15.17 -5.70 -8.10
CA VAL A 200 14.23 -6.47 -8.95
C VAL A 200 13.37 -7.41 -8.09
N MET A 201 13.97 -8.07 -7.10
CA MET A 201 13.23 -8.95 -6.19
C MET A 201 12.30 -8.17 -5.25
N VAL A 202 12.67 -6.95 -4.82
CA VAL A 202 11.76 -6.09 -4.06
C VAL A 202 10.53 -5.74 -4.93
N ASP A 203 10.72 -5.38 -6.19
CA ASP A 203 9.60 -5.11 -7.12
C ASP A 203 8.73 -6.36 -7.33
N PHE A 204 9.34 -7.52 -7.58
CA PHE A 204 8.63 -8.79 -7.73
C PHE A 204 7.77 -9.11 -6.49
N TRP A 205 8.36 -9.07 -5.29
CA TRP A 205 7.65 -9.42 -4.06
C TRP A 205 6.62 -8.39 -3.64
N THR A 206 6.85 -7.10 -3.90
CA THR A 206 5.85 -6.06 -3.64
C THR A 206 4.64 -6.22 -4.55
N ASN A 207 4.84 -6.73 -5.78
CA ASN A 207 3.74 -7.05 -6.68
C ASN A 207 3.03 -8.36 -6.32
N HIS A 208 3.76 -9.38 -5.85
CA HIS A 208 3.20 -10.65 -5.38
C HIS A 208 2.36 -10.48 -4.11
N PHE A 209 2.87 -9.73 -3.13
CA PHE A 209 2.19 -9.37 -1.88
C PHE A 209 1.68 -7.92 -1.94
N ASN A 210 0.81 -7.65 -2.91
CA ASN A 210 0.37 -6.28 -3.22
C ASN A 210 -0.50 -5.67 -2.11
N VAL A 211 -0.19 -4.44 -1.73
CA VAL A 211 -1.00 -3.60 -0.85
C VAL A 211 -1.31 -2.28 -1.54
N PHE A 212 -2.60 -1.97 -1.70
CA PHE A 212 -3.01 -0.76 -2.41
C PHE A 212 -2.94 0.50 -1.54
N ALA A 213 -2.04 1.42 -1.88
CA ALA A 213 -1.86 2.71 -1.20
C ALA A 213 -3.13 3.59 -1.12
N GLY A 214 -4.10 3.36 -2.00
CA GLY A 214 -5.37 4.08 -2.00
C GLY A 214 -6.31 3.65 -0.88
N LYS A 215 -6.10 2.48 -0.26
CA LYS A 215 -6.98 1.95 0.77
C LYS A 215 -6.69 2.55 2.15
N GLY A 216 -7.33 3.69 2.42
CA GLY A 216 -7.34 4.29 3.76
C GLY A 216 -5.94 4.41 4.37
N ALA A 217 -5.73 3.70 5.49
CA ALA A 217 -4.51 3.71 6.29
C ALA A 217 -3.26 3.16 5.62
N ASP A 218 -3.40 2.34 4.56
CA ASP A 218 -2.26 1.67 3.95
C ASP A 218 -1.21 2.65 3.43
N ARG A 219 -1.62 3.87 3.08
CA ARG A 219 -0.70 4.94 2.65
C ARG A 219 0.43 5.24 3.65
N TRP A 220 0.16 5.18 4.95
CA TRP A 220 1.19 5.36 5.99
C TRP A 220 1.94 4.08 6.34
N LEU A 221 1.32 2.92 6.07
CA LEU A 221 1.86 1.62 6.41
C LEU A 221 2.84 1.10 5.36
N LEU A 222 2.69 1.54 4.10
CA LEU A 222 3.51 1.10 2.97
C LEU A 222 5.00 1.41 3.11
N ILE A 223 5.37 2.50 3.79
CA ILE A 223 6.78 2.82 4.03
C ILE A 223 7.45 1.76 4.91
N SER A 224 6.85 1.44 6.05
CA SER A 224 7.32 0.36 6.92
C SER A 224 7.18 -1.02 6.27
N TYR A 225 6.16 -1.23 5.44
CA TYR A 225 5.97 -2.47 4.72
C TYR A 225 7.12 -2.73 3.72
N ASP A 226 7.50 -1.73 2.93
CA ASP A 226 8.67 -1.81 2.05
C ASP A 226 9.95 -2.06 2.86
N ARG A 227 10.23 -1.21 3.86
CA ARG A 227 11.48 -1.18 4.61
C ARG A 227 11.67 -2.39 5.53
N ASP A 228 10.64 -2.77 6.27
CA ASP A 228 10.73 -3.70 7.40
C ASP A 228 10.19 -5.09 7.05
N THR A 229 9.29 -5.20 6.07
CA THR A 229 8.68 -6.48 5.66
C THR A 229 9.34 -7.05 4.40
N ILE A 230 9.31 -6.30 3.28
CA ILE A 230 9.73 -6.84 1.98
C ILE A 230 11.25 -6.86 1.85
N ARG A 231 11.91 -5.69 1.97
CA ARG A 231 13.35 -5.52 1.69
C ARG A 231 14.27 -6.48 2.45
N PRO A 232 14.06 -6.77 3.75
CA PRO A 232 14.94 -7.67 4.49
C PRO A 232 14.83 -9.13 4.06
N ASN A 233 13.76 -9.51 3.35
CA ASN A 233 13.41 -10.90 3.06
C ASN A 233 13.48 -11.27 1.57
N THR A 234 13.89 -10.36 0.69
CA THR A 234 13.75 -10.53 -0.78
C THR A 234 14.53 -11.68 -1.40
N LEU A 235 15.70 -12.00 -0.84
CA LEU A 235 16.53 -13.16 -1.25
C LEU A 235 16.49 -14.29 -0.21
N GLY A 236 15.59 -14.19 0.78
CA GLY A 236 15.48 -15.13 1.88
C GLY A 236 14.60 -16.34 1.58
N LYS A 237 14.23 -17.05 2.65
CA LYS A 237 13.24 -18.14 2.54
C LYS A 237 11.85 -17.55 2.34
N PHE A 238 11.12 -18.06 1.34
CA PHE A 238 9.74 -17.67 1.07
C PHE A 238 8.85 -17.71 2.34
N TYR A 239 8.99 -18.75 3.17
CA TYR A 239 8.27 -18.85 4.44
C TYR A 239 8.46 -17.64 5.36
N ASN A 240 9.68 -17.10 5.46
CA ASN A 240 9.95 -15.95 6.33
C ASN A 240 9.31 -14.68 5.76
N LEU A 241 9.38 -14.49 4.44
CA LEU A 241 8.71 -13.38 3.77
C LEU A 241 7.20 -13.46 3.93
N LEU A 242 6.62 -14.64 3.66
CA LEU A 242 5.20 -14.91 3.84
C LEU A 242 4.75 -14.62 5.27
N LEU A 243 5.52 -15.07 6.27
CA LEU A 243 5.21 -14.84 7.67
C LEU A 243 5.34 -13.36 8.09
N ALA A 244 6.31 -12.64 7.52
CA ALA A 244 6.49 -11.21 7.76
C ALA A 244 5.32 -10.42 7.14
N ASP A 245 4.93 -10.76 5.92
CA ASP A 245 3.75 -10.20 5.26
C ASP A 245 2.46 -10.49 6.05
N ALA A 246 2.26 -11.77 6.42
CA ALA A 246 1.15 -12.30 7.22
C ALA A 246 0.85 -11.47 8.49
N LYS A 247 1.90 -10.91 9.08
CA LYS A 247 1.86 -10.17 10.34
C LYS A 247 1.97 -8.66 10.16
N SER A 248 2.17 -8.19 8.93
CA SER A 248 2.40 -6.78 8.67
C SER A 248 1.13 -5.96 8.92
N PRO A 249 1.22 -4.79 9.57
CA PRO A 249 0.07 -3.91 9.73
C PRO A 249 -0.61 -3.52 8.40
N ALA A 250 0.19 -3.37 7.34
CA ALA A 250 -0.28 -3.04 6.00
C ALA A 250 -1.18 -4.16 5.46
N MET A 251 -0.72 -5.41 5.42
CA MET A 251 -1.52 -6.50 4.86
C MET A 251 -2.76 -6.81 5.71
N LEU A 252 -2.63 -6.76 7.04
CA LEU A 252 -3.75 -6.92 7.97
C LEU A 252 -4.85 -5.84 7.79
N PHE A 253 -4.46 -4.61 7.43
CA PHE A 253 -5.40 -3.55 7.10
C PHE A 253 -5.97 -3.73 5.70
N TYR A 254 -5.11 -4.03 4.73
CA TYR A 254 -5.45 -4.16 3.33
C TYR A 254 -6.48 -5.27 3.06
N LEU A 255 -6.45 -6.35 3.82
CA LEU A 255 -7.38 -7.47 3.68
C LEU A 255 -8.49 -7.46 4.75
N ASP A 256 -8.64 -6.34 5.46
CA ASP A 256 -9.64 -6.12 6.50
C ASP A 256 -9.54 -7.11 7.68
N ASN A 257 -8.41 -7.79 7.85
CA ASN A 257 -8.24 -8.78 8.92
C ASN A 257 -8.32 -8.13 10.32
N PHE A 258 -8.01 -6.84 10.44
CA PHE A 258 -8.24 -6.07 11.68
C PHE A 258 -9.72 -6.04 12.14
N GLN A 259 -10.66 -6.41 11.27
CA GLN A 259 -12.10 -6.53 11.57
C GLN A 259 -12.49 -7.95 11.98
N SER A 260 -11.59 -8.94 11.85
CA SER A 260 -11.87 -10.32 12.23
C SER A 260 -12.11 -10.43 13.73
N VAL A 261 -13.19 -11.09 14.13
CA VAL A 261 -13.55 -11.31 15.53
C VAL A 261 -14.06 -12.73 15.69
N SER A 262 -13.58 -13.43 16.72
CA SER A 262 -14.05 -14.79 17.00
C SER A 262 -15.54 -14.74 17.35
N PRO A 263 -16.37 -15.65 16.83
CA PRO A 263 -17.79 -15.73 17.19
C PRO A 263 -18.04 -15.81 18.70
N ASN A 264 -17.06 -16.30 19.45
CA ASN A 264 -17.13 -16.48 20.90
C ASN A 264 -16.43 -15.35 21.69
N ALA A 265 -15.89 -14.32 21.01
CA ALA A 265 -15.17 -13.24 21.68
C ALA A 265 -16.12 -12.38 22.53
N GLN A 266 -15.96 -12.45 23.85
CA GLN A 266 -16.56 -11.48 24.77
C GLN A 266 -15.68 -10.22 24.78
N LEU A 267 -16.07 -9.22 23.99
CA LEU A 267 -15.37 -7.94 23.98
C LEU A 267 -15.62 -7.20 25.30
N PRO A 268 -14.57 -6.71 25.99
CA PRO A 268 -14.76 -5.82 27.13
C PRO A 268 -15.60 -4.61 26.72
N PRO A 269 -16.45 -4.07 27.62
CA PRO A 269 -17.12 -2.80 27.36
C PRO A 269 -16.09 -1.73 27.00
N LEU A 270 -16.40 -0.95 25.97
CA LEU A 270 -15.52 0.11 25.46
C LEU A 270 -15.06 1.01 26.61
N LEU A 271 -13.74 1.07 26.85
CA LEU A 271 -13.18 1.94 27.87
C LEU A 271 -13.56 3.41 27.58
N PRO A 272 -14.00 4.20 28.59
CA PRO A 272 -14.48 5.58 28.40
C PRO A 272 -13.48 6.50 27.68
N ASN A 273 -12.18 6.25 27.85
CA ASN A 273 -11.10 7.08 27.28
C ASN A 273 -10.57 6.60 25.92
N ALA A 274 -11.16 5.57 25.32
CA ALA A 274 -10.76 5.09 23.99
C ALA A 274 -11.03 6.12 22.86
N ALA A 275 -11.71 7.23 23.13
CA ALA A 275 -11.93 8.32 22.18
C ALA A 275 -10.64 9.11 21.85
N GLN A 276 -9.63 9.05 22.72
CA GLN A 276 -8.38 9.80 22.55
C GLN A 276 -7.27 8.99 21.85
N ASN A 277 -7.49 7.70 21.59
CA ASN A 277 -6.49 6.83 20.98
C ASN A 277 -6.43 7.08 19.44
N PRO A 278 -5.33 7.59 18.89
CA PRO A 278 -5.20 7.86 17.45
C PRO A 278 -5.38 6.59 16.59
N LEU A 279 -5.09 5.41 17.15
CA LEU A 279 -5.30 4.12 16.48
C LEU A 279 -6.78 3.71 16.35
N ARG A 280 -7.72 4.40 17.01
CA ARG A 280 -9.16 4.16 16.84
C ARG A 280 -9.70 4.83 15.57
N ALA A 281 -9.12 5.96 15.17
CA ALA A 281 -9.49 6.66 13.93
C ALA A 281 -9.20 5.80 12.68
N LEU A 282 -8.26 4.87 12.80
CA LEU A 282 -7.90 3.86 11.79
C LEU A 282 -8.98 2.80 11.56
N ARG A 283 -9.79 2.47 12.58
CA ARG A 283 -10.74 1.35 12.53
C ARG A 283 -12.17 1.73 12.14
N MET A 284 -12.46 3.01 12.02
CA MET A 284 -13.84 3.49 11.87
C MET A 284 -14.05 4.07 10.47
N SER A 285 -14.95 3.45 9.69
CA SER A 285 -15.47 4.09 8.48
C SER A 285 -16.18 5.40 8.86
N ASN A 286 -16.02 6.43 8.03
CA ASN A 286 -16.66 7.74 8.18
C ASN A 286 -18.19 7.70 7.94
N ASN A 287 -18.78 6.55 7.59
CA ASN A 287 -20.19 6.44 7.23
C ASN A 287 -21.01 5.66 8.28
N PRO A 288 -22.01 6.27 8.95
CA PRO A 288 -22.82 5.62 10.00
C PRO A 288 -23.56 4.36 9.53
N GLN A 289 -23.94 4.28 8.25
CA GLN A 289 -24.52 3.06 7.66
C GLN A 289 -23.50 1.93 7.52
N GLN A 290 -22.25 2.25 7.17
CA GLN A 290 -21.16 1.26 7.12
C GLN A 290 -20.77 0.79 8.53
N GLN A 291 -20.86 1.66 9.55
CA GLN A 291 -20.64 1.27 10.95
C GLN A 291 -21.70 0.27 11.46
N LYS A 292 -22.98 0.44 11.08
CA LYS A 292 -24.04 -0.53 11.39
C LYS A 292 -23.85 -1.86 10.67
N GLN A 293 -23.41 -1.85 9.40
CA GLN A 293 -23.06 -3.08 8.68
C GLN A 293 -21.80 -3.77 9.25
N GLN A 294 -20.79 -3.01 9.69
CA GLN A 294 -19.61 -3.55 10.38
C GLN A 294 -19.96 -4.19 11.73
N GLN A 295 -20.94 -3.65 12.45
CA GLN A 295 -21.47 -4.30 13.67
C GLN A 295 -22.26 -5.58 13.36
N GLN A 296 -22.87 -5.69 12.18
CA GLN A 296 -23.58 -6.90 11.72
C GLN A 296 -22.62 -7.96 11.14
N ARG A 297 -21.48 -7.57 10.58
CA ARG A 297 -20.39 -8.45 10.11
C ARG A 297 -19.42 -8.83 11.24
N ARG A 298 -19.94 -9.19 12.41
CA ARG A 298 -19.13 -9.73 13.51
C ARG A 298 -18.95 -11.24 13.27
N GLY A 299 -17.76 -11.62 12.82
CA GLY A 299 -17.38 -13.01 12.55
C GLY A 299 -15.94 -13.08 12.06
N ILE A 300 -15.45 -14.30 11.84
CA ILE A 300 -14.13 -14.51 11.23
C ILE A 300 -14.10 -13.87 9.83
N ASN A 301 -13.03 -13.13 9.54
CA ASN A 301 -12.82 -12.58 8.21
C ASN A 301 -12.06 -13.60 7.35
N GLU A 302 -12.77 -14.23 6.42
CA GLU A 302 -12.17 -15.20 5.48
C GLU A 302 -11.36 -14.56 4.37
N ASN A 303 -11.48 -13.25 4.13
CA ASN A 303 -10.83 -12.58 3.01
C ASN A 303 -9.32 -12.80 3.04
N TYR A 304 -8.68 -12.55 4.19
CA TYR A 304 -7.24 -12.76 4.27
C TYR A 304 -6.84 -14.23 4.11
N ALA A 305 -7.56 -15.13 4.76
CA ALA A 305 -7.31 -16.56 4.63
C ALA A 305 -7.40 -17.03 3.17
N ARG A 306 -8.39 -16.52 2.44
CA ARG A 306 -8.57 -16.79 1.02
C ARG A 306 -7.39 -16.30 0.20
N GLU A 307 -7.04 -15.03 0.32
CA GLU A 307 -5.90 -14.44 -0.42
C GLU A 307 -4.58 -15.15 -0.11
N LEU A 308 -4.38 -15.55 1.14
CA LEU A 308 -3.20 -16.32 1.54
C LEU A 308 -3.09 -17.64 0.77
N MET A 309 -4.20 -18.36 0.65
CA MET A 309 -4.26 -19.65 -0.03
C MET A 309 -4.25 -19.48 -1.56
N GLU A 310 -5.08 -18.59 -2.08
CA GLU A 310 -5.33 -18.39 -3.51
C GLU A 310 -4.21 -17.62 -4.21
N LEU A 311 -3.85 -16.44 -3.73
CA LEU A 311 -2.93 -15.56 -4.44
C LEU A 311 -1.49 -15.69 -3.94
N HIS A 312 -1.31 -15.88 -2.64
CA HIS A 312 0.03 -15.82 -2.07
C HIS A 312 0.76 -17.17 -2.06
N THR A 313 0.06 -18.31 -2.06
CA THR A 313 0.70 -19.63 -1.86
C THR A 313 0.32 -20.70 -2.87
N LEU A 314 -0.92 -21.22 -2.84
CA LEU A 314 -1.30 -22.46 -3.52
C LEU A 314 -1.86 -22.23 -4.94
N GLY A 315 -2.37 -21.03 -5.23
CA GLY A 315 -3.12 -20.77 -6.46
C GLY A 315 -4.61 -21.06 -6.29
N VAL A 316 -5.43 -20.52 -7.18
CA VAL A 316 -6.90 -20.71 -7.20
C VAL A 316 -7.28 -22.20 -7.22
N ASP A 317 -6.55 -23.00 -8.01
CA ASP A 317 -6.77 -24.45 -8.16
C ASP A 317 -5.85 -25.30 -7.25
N GLY A 318 -5.38 -24.74 -6.13
CA GLY A 318 -4.41 -25.34 -5.21
C GLY A 318 -4.92 -26.54 -4.40
N GLY A 319 -6.14 -27.03 -4.64
CA GLY A 319 -6.70 -28.23 -4.00
C GLY A 319 -7.20 -28.03 -2.56
N TYR A 320 -7.37 -26.79 -2.10
CA TYR A 320 -7.97 -26.49 -0.80
C TYR A 320 -9.50 -26.37 -0.90
N THR A 321 -10.16 -26.48 0.23
CA THR A 321 -11.62 -26.39 0.34
C THR A 321 -12.04 -25.11 1.05
N GLN A 322 -13.33 -24.77 0.95
CA GLN A 322 -13.92 -23.69 1.74
C GLN A 322 -13.73 -23.88 3.25
N LYS A 323 -13.67 -25.14 3.72
CA LYS A 323 -13.40 -25.45 5.12
C LYS A 323 -11.97 -25.06 5.52
N ASP A 324 -11.00 -25.27 4.64
CA ASP A 324 -9.60 -24.91 4.92
C ASP A 324 -9.43 -23.39 5.02
N VAL A 325 -10.11 -22.62 4.17
CA VAL A 325 -10.16 -21.14 4.27
C VAL A 325 -10.70 -20.72 5.64
N GLN A 326 -11.77 -21.35 6.11
CA GLN A 326 -12.34 -21.06 7.44
C GLN A 326 -11.38 -21.37 8.58
N GLU A 327 -10.68 -22.50 8.52
CA GLU A 327 -9.70 -22.87 9.54
C GLU A 327 -8.49 -21.94 9.53
N VAL A 328 -8.02 -21.51 8.36
CA VAL A 328 -6.97 -20.48 8.25
C VAL A 328 -7.46 -19.14 8.81
N ALA A 329 -8.70 -18.74 8.53
CA ALA A 329 -9.28 -17.50 9.07
C ALA A 329 -9.35 -17.51 10.61
N ARG A 330 -9.64 -18.66 11.21
CA ARG A 330 -9.61 -18.84 12.67
C ARG A 330 -8.21 -18.64 13.24
N CYS A 331 -7.15 -19.06 12.55
CA CYS A 331 -5.77 -18.84 12.99
C CYS A 331 -5.38 -17.35 13.05
N PHE A 332 -6.08 -16.49 12.30
CA PHE A 332 -5.84 -15.04 12.24
C PHE A 332 -6.74 -14.18 13.15
N THR A 333 -7.50 -14.81 14.04
CA THR A 333 -8.56 -14.16 14.85
C THR A 333 -8.32 -14.28 16.34
#